data_AF-A0AA51GNL7-F1
#
_entry.id   AF-A0AA51GNL7-F1
#
_cell.length_a   1.000
_cell.length_b   1.000
_cell.length_c   1.000
_cell.angle_alpha   90.00
_cell.angle_beta   90.00
_cell.angle_gamma   90.00
#
_symmetry.space_group_name_H-M   'P 1'
#
loop_
_entity.id
_entity.type
_entity.pdbx_description
1 polymer ?
#
loop_
_entity_poly.entity_id
_entity_poly.type
_entity_poly.pdbx_seq_one_letter_code
_entity_poly.pdbx_strand_id
1 'polypeptide(L)'
;MQSSHRIQNLIIILLLGIMFPFTAQASSIYSIYIPCEIGASAYALLPDGSRYDLGTILSLPQTSRWPSYTASQWGQAGSVCASAVNAVHLLCSVEKGKGRTISILPEKTIAPAAGKKTYFSIQKDAGTGLFGGWAPPVGTPVYIIKKGSSQSRLSSENFPEEGDVLFMPVEEKEHPFLIDIENRPGGRVIAWNSRGVNVIARVIRPVYGVGRFGGTLFQTDSRIRANHTGVIDISTSPVGEIGGFQILPLFHAGSKEMASAWTLTQWMIIGTENGHRLIGSTPLFSDGLVPGGQLSDHLWDIWSTYGRRPLVLCRIDGGSWQALPKHSGKDDKALFNVTHIRLYYPFTAEPNR
;
A
#
# COMPACT_ATOMS: atom_id res chain seq x y z
N MET A 1 -38.47 31.53 -69.24
CA MET A 1 -38.02 30.32 -69.97
C MET A 1 -36.53 30.13 -69.74
N GLN A 2 -36.17 28.94 -69.26
CA GLN A 2 -34.88 28.24 -69.34
C GLN A 2 -33.59 28.81 -68.70
N SER A 3 -33.05 27.94 -67.84
CA SER A 3 -31.72 27.76 -67.25
C SER A 3 -30.48 28.30 -67.98
N SER A 4 -29.43 28.64 -67.24
CA SER A 4 -28.18 27.86 -67.23
C SER A 4 -27.19 28.31 -66.15
N HIS A 5 -26.36 27.35 -65.76
CA HIS A 5 -25.36 27.31 -64.71
C HIS A 5 -24.33 28.45 -64.65
N ARG A 6 -23.95 28.85 -63.44
CA ARG A 6 -22.54 29.13 -63.10
C ARG A 6 -22.15 28.43 -61.81
N ILE A 7 -21.23 27.49 -61.97
CA ILE A 7 -20.47 26.82 -60.92
C ILE A 7 -19.44 27.81 -60.39
N GLN A 8 -19.44 28.09 -59.08
CA GLN A 8 -18.31 28.70 -58.39
C GLN A 8 -17.76 27.67 -57.40
N ASN A 9 -16.52 27.25 -57.66
CA ASN A 9 -15.73 26.39 -56.80
C ASN A 9 -15.39 27.12 -55.49
N LEU A 10 -15.80 26.55 -54.36
CA LEU A 10 -15.24 26.89 -53.06
C LEU A 10 -14.76 25.59 -52.40
N ILE A 11 -13.47 25.32 -52.52
CA ILE A 11 -12.79 24.27 -51.76
C ILE A 11 -12.52 24.84 -50.38
N ILE A 12 -13.29 24.41 -49.38
CA ILE A 12 -12.99 24.60 -47.96
C ILE A 12 -12.20 23.38 -47.51
N ILE A 13 -10.89 23.53 -47.29
CA ILE A 13 -10.07 22.54 -46.60
C ILE A 13 -10.28 22.75 -45.10
N LEU A 14 -11.08 21.87 -44.49
CA LEU A 14 -11.26 21.80 -43.05
C LEU A 14 -10.09 21.01 -42.44
N LEU A 15 -9.10 21.72 -41.90
CA LEU A 15 -8.03 21.13 -41.08
C LEU A 15 -8.59 20.76 -39.70
N LEU A 16 -9.17 19.56 -39.61
CA LEU A 16 -9.46 18.89 -38.33
C LEU A 16 -8.14 18.41 -37.74
N GLY A 17 -7.53 19.26 -36.90
CA GLY A 17 -6.44 18.85 -36.02
C GLY A 17 -6.95 17.81 -35.03
N ILE A 18 -6.62 16.54 -35.28
CA ILE A 18 -6.83 15.45 -34.33
C ILE A 18 -5.85 15.68 -33.18
N MET A 19 -6.29 16.38 -32.14
CA MET A 19 -5.61 16.39 -30.86
C MET A 19 -5.83 15.02 -30.23
N PHE A 20 -4.90 14.10 -30.47
CA PHE A 20 -4.78 12.91 -29.63
C PHE A 20 -4.45 13.39 -28.20
N PRO A 21 -5.24 13.03 -27.18
CA PRO A 21 -4.81 13.24 -25.81
C PRO A 21 -3.53 12.43 -25.62
N PHE A 22 -2.41 13.11 -25.38
CA PHE A 22 -1.22 12.48 -24.81
C PHE A 22 -1.67 11.95 -23.44
N THR A 23 -2.02 10.67 -23.38
CA THR A 23 -2.02 9.96 -22.10
C THR A 23 -0.57 9.91 -21.67
N ALA A 24 -0.19 10.72 -20.69
CA ALA A 24 1.07 10.56 -19.99
C ALA A 24 1.13 9.10 -19.50
N GLN A 25 1.98 8.30 -20.13
CA GLN A 25 2.25 6.94 -19.69
C GLN A 25 2.92 7.06 -18.33
N ALA A 26 2.28 6.52 -17.28
CA ALA A 26 2.86 6.55 -15.94
C ALA A 26 4.26 5.93 -16.01
N SER A 27 5.26 6.64 -15.48
CA SER A 27 6.63 6.17 -15.40
C SER A 27 6.66 4.95 -14.47
N SER A 28 7.04 3.78 -15.00
CA SER A 28 7.33 2.62 -14.16
C SER A 28 8.54 2.96 -13.29
N ILE A 29 8.41 2.82 -11.97
CA ILE A 29 9.54 2.93 -11.04
C ILE A 29 10.35 1.63 -11.11
N TYR A 30 9.65 0.49 -11.01
CA TYR A 30 10.19 -0.85 -11.17
C TYR A 30 9.05 -1.84 -11.39
N SER A 31 9.38 -3.07 -11.77
CA SER A 31 8.42 -4.17 -11.88
C SER A 31 8.87 -5.36 -11.05
N ILE A 32 7.92 -6.02 -10.37
CA ILE A 32 8.19 -7.23 -9.59
C ILE A 32 7.74 -8.44 -10.41
N TYR A 33 8.61 -9.44 -10.49
CA TYR A 33 8.36 -10.73 -11.12
C TYR A 33 8.50 -11.84 -10.08
N ILE A 34 7.47 -12.67 -9.97
CA ILE A 34 7.43 -13.84 -9.09
C ILE A 34 7.11 -15.06 -9.96
N PRO A 35 8.13 -15.80 -10.42
CA PRO A 35 7.91 -17.04 -11.16
C PRO A 35 7.11 -18.03 -10.32
N CYS A 36 6.14 -18.69 -10.93
CA CYS A 36 5.36 -19.75 -10.30
C CYS A 36 6.11 -21.08 -10.46
N GLU A 37 7.33 -21.13 -9.93
CA GLU A 37 8.23 -22.28 -10.03
C GLU A 37 9.04 -22.38 -8.73
N ILE A 38 9.00 -23.52 -8.06
CA ILE A 38 9.75 -23.74 -6.82
C ILE A 38 11.25 -23.76 -7.16
N GLY A 39 12.06 -23.04 -6.38
CA GLY A 39 13.50 -22.88 -6.61
C GLY A 39 13.87 -21.71 -7.53
N ALA A 40 12.89 -21.11 -8.23
CA ALA A 40 13.14 -19.91 -9.01
C ALA A 40 13.33 -18.67 -8.11
N SER A 41 14.04 -17.65 -8.62
CA SER A 41 14.23 -16.37 -7.95
C SER A 41 13.10 -15.40 -8.32
N ALA A 42 12.42 -14.85 -7.31
CA ALA A 42 11.64 -13.63 -7.45
C ALA A 42 12.58 -12.44 -7.59
N TYR A 43 12.22 -11.44 -8.41
CA TYR A 43 13.10 -10.31 -8.65
C TYR A 43 12.34 -9.02 -8.95
N ALA A 44 12.99 -7.90 -8.67
CA ALA A 44 12.61 -6.61 -9.22
C ALA A 44 13.43 -6.32 -10.48
N LEU A 45 12.80 -5.68 -11.46
CA LEU A 45 13.42 -5.20 -12.69
C LEU A 45 13.20 -3.69 -12.79
N LEU A 46 14.28 -2.94 -12.93
CA LEU A 46 14.24 -1.50 -13.18
C LEU A 46 14.05 -1.20 -14.67
N PRO A 47 13.62 0.03 -15.02
CA PRO A 47 13.50 0.46 -16.42
C PRO A 47 14.80 0.39 -17.23
N ASP A 48 15.96 0.47 -16.57
CA ASP A 48 17.28 0.36 -17.21
C ASP A 48 17.72 -1.11 -17.47
N GLY A 49 16.89 -2.08 -17.08
CA GLY A 49 17.17 -3.52 -17.19
C GLY A 49 17.90 -4.12 -15.99
N SER A 50 18.29 -3.32 -15.00
CA SER A 50 18.92 -3.80 -13.77
C SER A 50 17.97 -4.70 -12.99
N ARG A 51 18.48 -5.85 -12.53
CA ARG A 51 17.71 -6.88 -11.83
C ARG A 51 18.19 -7.04 -10.39
N TYR A 52 17.25 -7.09 -9.45
CA TYR A 52 17.50 -7.25 -8.02
C TYR A 52 16.78 -8.48 -7.48
N ASP A 53 17.50 -9.35 -6.77
CA ASP A 53 16.93 -10.56 -6.17
C ASP A 53 16.04 -10.24 -4.96
N LEU A 54 14.83 -10.79 -4.96
CA LEU A 54 13.85 -10.65 -3.88
C LEU A 54 13.65 -11.96 -3.10
N GLY A 55 14.42 -13.01 -3.42
CA GLY A 55 14.42 -14.29 -2.74
C GLY A 55 13.87 -15.44 -3.58
N THR A 56 14.09 -16.66 -3.08
CA THR A 56 13.76 -17.91 -3.78
C THR A 56 12.35 -18.38 -3.47
N ILE A 57 11.60 -18.85 -4.46
CA ILE A 57 10.26 -19.43 -4.26
C ILE A 57 10.37 -20.80 -3.60
N LEU A 58 9.75 -20.97 -2.44
CA LEU A 58 9.73 -22.23 -1.68
C LEU A 58 8.43 -23.00 -1.83
N SER A 59 7.32 -22.30 -2.11
CA SER A 59 6.03 -22.94 -2.34
C SER A 59 5.11 -22.07 -3.18
N LEU A 60 4.16 -22.72 -3.87
CA LEU A 60 3.11 -22.07 -4.65
C LEU A 60 1.75 -22.20 -3.93
N PRO A 61 0.81 -21.27 -4.13
CA PRO A 61 -0.54 -21.43 -3.62
C PRO A 61 -1.25 -22.55 -4.37
N GLN A 62 -1.96 -23.42 -3.66
CA GLN A 62 -2.79 -24.48 -4.25
C GLN A 62 -4.26 -24.05 -4.36
N THR A 63 -4.64 -23.00 -3.65
CA THR A 63 -6.01 -22.47 -3.62
C THR A 63 -6.02 -21.00 -3.16
N SER A 64 -7.19 -20.39 -3.14
CA SER A 64 -7.42 -19.03 -2.63
C SER A 64 -8.17 -19.06 -1.30
N ARG A 65 -7.96 -18.05 -0.43
CA ARG A 65 -8.71 -17.90 0.82
C ARG A 65 -10.00 -17.11 0.58
N TRP A 66 -11.16 -17.71 0.88
CA TRP A 66 -12.45 -17.01 0.96
C TRP A 66 -13.30 -17.56 2.12
N PRO A 67 -13.92 -16.70 2.96
CA PRO A 67 -13.68 -15.27 3.04
C PRO A 67 -12.27 -14.96 3.61
N SER A 68 -11.63 -13.92 3.09
CA SER A 68 -10.41 -13.35 3.65
C SER A 68 -10.73 -12.35 4.78
N TYR A 69 -9.73 -11.58 5.23
CA TYR A 69 -9.90 -10.55 6.27
C TYR A 69 -10.86 -9.44 5.79
N THR A 70 -11.63 -8.83 6.71
CA THR A 70 -12.75 -7.95 6.35
C THR A 70 -12.38 -6.81 5.41
N ALA A 71 -11.24 -6.14 5.65
CA ALA A 71 -10.86 -4.99 4.84
C ALA A 71 -10.57 -5.33 3.37
N SER A 72 -10.20 -6.59 3.06
CA SER A 72 -9.93 -7.03 1.68
C SER A 72 -11.11 -6.77 0.72
N GLN A 73 -12.34 -6.71 1.23
CA GLN A 73 -13.53 -6.43 0.41
C GLN A 73 -13.54 -5.01 -0.21
N TRP A 74 -12.72 -4.09 0.29
CA TRP A 74 -12.64 -2.70 -0.18
C TRP A 74 -11.48 -2.46 -1.16
N GLY A 75 -10.73 -3.51 -1.52
CA GLY A 75 -9.69 -3.42 -2.54
C GLY A 75 -10.24 -3.58 -3.96
N GLN A 76 -9.41 -3.25 -4.94
CA GLN A 76 -9.70 -3.54 -6.34
C GLN A 76 -9.30 -4.98 -6.69
N ALA A 77 -10.20 -5.76 -7.30
CA ALA A 77 -9.87 -7.11 -7.75
C ALA A 77 -8.68 -7.10 -8.73
N GLY A 78 -7.84 -8.13 -8.65
CA GLY A 78 -6.59 -8.23 -9.38
C GLY A 78 -5.53 -7.23 -8.92
N SER A 79 -5.54 -6.76 -7.67
CA SER A 79 -4.52 -5.84 -7.15
C SER A 79 -4.00 -6.27 -5.79
N VAL A 80 -2.90 -5.66 -5.35
CA VAL A 80 -2.42 -5.75 -3.97
C VAL A 80 -3.44 -5.08 -3.05
N CYS A 81 -4.02 -5.81 -2.11
CA CYS A 81 -5.00 -5.30 -1.14
C CYS A 81 -4.42 -5.08 0.27
N ALA A 82 -3.20 -5.56 0.53
CA ALA A 82 -2.40 -5.21 1.68
C ALA A 82 -0.91 -5.39 1.38
N SER A 83 -0.10 -4.50 1.92
CA SER A 83 1.36 -4.54 1.86
C SER A 83 1.90 -4.40 3.28
N ALA A 84 2.66 -5.39 3.76
CA ALA A 84 3.15 -5.45 5.12
C ALA A 84 4.51 -6.14 5.22
N VAL A 85 5.22 -5.88 6.32
CA VAL A 85 6.53 -6.48 6.60
C VAL A 85 6.52 -8.01 6.69
N ASN A 86 5.35 -8.60 6.90
CA ASN A 86 5.18 -10.02 7.15
C ASN A 86 4.33 -10.73 6.08
N ALA A 87 3.72 -9.99 5.15
CA ALA A 87 2.89 -10.53 4.07
C ALA A 87 2.53 -9.45 3.03
N VAL A 88 2.38 -9.86 1.76
CA VAL A 88 1.67 -9.09 0.73
C VAL A 88 0.41 -9.88 0.34
N HIS A 89 -0.77 -9.25 0.41
CA HIS A 89 -2.03 -9.90 0.06
C HIS A 89 -2.53 -9.42 -1.29
N LEU A 90 -2.85 -10.36 -2.18
CA LEU A 90 -3.35 -10.12 -3.53
C LEU A 90 -4.84 -10.48 -3.58
N LEU A 91 -5.66 -9.55 -4.06
CA LEU A 91 -7.10 -9.72 -4.14
C LEU A 91 -7.46 -10.37 -5.48
N CYS A 92 -8.01 -11.57 -5.45
CA CYS A 92 -8.50 -12.27 -6.64
C CYS A 92 -9.87 -11.75 -7.06
N SER A 93 -10.79 -11.61 -6.10
CA SER A 93 -12.18 -11.20 -6.34
C SER A 93 -12.83 -10.65 -5.06
N VAL A 94 -13.97 -9.99 -5.20
CA VAL A 94 -14.88 -9.68 -4.08
C VAL A 94 -16.20 -10.37 -4.35
N GLU A 95 -16.54 -11.34 -3.51
CA GLU A 95 -17.71 -12.19 -3.65
C GLU A 95 -18.60 -12.01 -2.41
N LYS A 96 -19.87 -11.68 -2.62
CA LYS A 96 -20.86 -11.49 -1.52
C LYS A 96 -20.37 -10.53 -0.42
N GLY A 97 -19.68 -9.45 -0.82
CA GLY A 97 -19.10 -8.48 0.12
C GLY A 97 -17.93 -9.01 0.94
N LYS A 98 -17.24 -10.05 0.47
CA LYS A 98 -16.03 -10.60 1.11
C LYS A 98 -14.93 -10.77 0.07
N GLY A 99 -13.71 -10.35 0.41
CA GLY A 99 -12.57 -10.55 -0.48
C GLY A 99 -12.13 -12.01 -0.51
N ARG A 100 -11.66 -12.45 -1.67
CA ARG A 100 -10.94 -13.70 -1.90
C ARG A 100 -9.48 -13.37 -2.20
N THR A 101 -8.54 -13.93 -1.46
CA THR A 101 -7.12 -13.55 -1.58
C THR A 101 -6.19 -14.74 -1.74
N ILE A 102 -5.09 -14.51 -2.45
CA ILE A 102 -3.84 -15.25 -2.26
C ILE A 102 -2.80 -14.33 -1.62
N SER A 103 -1.77 -14.90 -1.00
CA SER A 103 -0.74 -14.09 -0.32
C SER A 103 0.66 -14.43 -0.80
N ILE A 104 1.61 -13.56 -0.51
CA ILE A 104 3.04 -13.83 -0.62
C ILE A 104 3.61 -13.63 0.77
N LEU A 105 4.32 -14.62 1.29
CA LEU A 105 4.83 -14.66 2.65
C LEU A 105 6.36 -14.86 2.64
N PRO A 106 7.09 -14.25 3.59
CA PRO A 106 8.45 -14.68 3.89
C PRO A 106 8.43 -16.08 4.51
N GLU A 107 9.51 -16.86 4.33
CA GLU A 107 9.66 -18.23 4.84
C GLU A 107 9.35 -18.33 6.34
N LYS A 108 9.88 -17.39 7.11
CA LYS A 108 9.69 -17.32 8.57
C LYS A 108 8.88 -16.08 8.91
N THR A 109 7.59 -16.27 9.18
CA THR A 109 6.66 -15.16 9.42
C THR A 109 5.51 -15.54 10.36
N ILE A 110 4.77 -14.52 10.80
CA ILE A 110 3.48 -14.65 11.47
C ILE A 110 2.45 -13.92 10.60
N ALA A 111 1.61 -14.65 9.86
CA ALA A 111 0.60 -14.05 8.98
C ALA A 111 -0.77 -14.77 9.10
N PRO A 112 -1.55 -14.53 10.16
CA PRO A 112 -2.83 -15.22 10.40
C PRO A 112 -3.87 -15.00 9.29
N ALA A 113 -3.73 -13.91 8.53
CA ALA A 113 -4.58 -13.58 7.39
C ALA A 113 -4.30 -14.44 6.13
N ALA A 114 -3.16 -15.14 6.06
CA ALA A 114 -2.94 -16.16 5.06
C ALA A 114 -3.60 -17.48 5.46
N GLY A 115 -4.38 -18.08 4.57
CA GLY A 115 -4.96 -19.41 4.77
C GLY A 115 -3.93 -20.50 4.45
N LYS A 116 -4.12 -21.70 4.98
CA LYS A 116 -3.27 -22.86 4.63
C LYS A 116 -3.28 -23.07 3.11
N LYS A 117 -2.09 -23.23 2.51
CA LYS A 117 -1.92 -23.46 1.06
C LYS A 117 -2.44 -22.33 0.14
N THR A 118 -2.64 -21.13 0.66
CA THR A 118 -3.15 -19.97 -0.11
C THR A 118 -2.09 -18.92 -0.42
N TYR A 119 -0.81 -19.30 -0.38
CA TYR A 119 0.28 -18.35 -0.52
C TYR A 119 1.50 -18.89 -1.26
N PHE A 120 2.24 -17.96 -1.85
CA PHE A 120 3.65 -18.14 -2.18
C PHE A 120 4.47 -18.00 -0.90
N SER A 121 5.43 -18.89 -0.69
CA SER A 121 6.46 -18.72 0.33
C SER A 121 7.77 -18.33 -0.37
N ILE A 122 8.43 -17.28 0.09
CA ILE A 122 9.69 -16.79 -0.45
C ILE A 122 10.77 -16.87 0.63
N GLN A 123 11.92 -17.46 0.30
CA GLN A 123 13.10 -17.53 1.14
C GLN A 123 13.75 -16.14 1.27
N LYS A 124 13.15 -15.31 2.13
CA LYS A 124 13.60 -13.96 2.48
C LYS A 124 13.10 -13.62 3.87
N ASP A 125 13.83 -12.76 4.56
CA ASP A 125 13.43 -12.30 5.89
C ASP A 125 12.27 -11.29 5.80
N ALA A 126 11.34 -11.41 6.76
CA ALA A 126 10.29 -10.43 6.97
C ALA A 126 10.89 -9.01 7.20
N GLY A 127 10.28 -7.99 6.63
CA GLY A 127 10.75 -6.60 6.67
C GLY A 127 11.82 -6.23 5.65
N THR A 128 12.23 -7.16 4.79
CA THR A 128 13.24 -6.93 3.73
C THR A 128 12.72 -7.29 2.34
N GLY A 129 13.38 -6.82 1.30
CA GLY A 129 13.06 -7.13 -0.09
C GLY A 129 11.60 -6.78 -0.42
N LEU A 130 10.86 -7.76 -0.94
CA LEU A 130 9.43 -7.66 -1.26
C LEU A 130 8.56 -7.31 -0.04
N PHE A 131 9.05 -7.57 1.17
CA PHE A 131 8.37 -7.26 2.42
C PHE A 131 8.94 -6.00 3.08
N GLY A 132 9.75 -5.22 2.37
CA GLY A 132 10.37 -3.99 2.86
C GLY A 132 10.35 -2.92 1.77
N GLY A 133 11.52 -2.38 1.43
CA GLY A 133 11.65 -1.28 0.49
C GLY A 133 11.18 -1.59 -0.93
N TRP A 134 11.17 -2.86 -1.36
CA TRP A 134 10.62 -3.27 -2.66
C TRP A 134 9.12 -3.59 -2.63
N ALA A 135 8.48 -3.51 -1.46
CA ALA A 135 7.07 -3.85 -1.32
C ALA A 135 6.18 -3.03 -2.27
N PRO A 136 5.25 -3.66 -3.01
CA PRO A 136 4.31 -2.92 -3.83
C PRO A 136 3.29 -2.20 -2.93
N PRO A 137 2.92 -0.94 -3.24
CA PRO A 137 1.82 -0.27 -2.56
C PRO A 137 0.47 -0.99 -2.75
N VAL A 138 -0.47 -0.75 -1.84
CA VAL A 138 -1.88 -1.17 -2.02
C VAL A 138 -2.42 -0.55 -3.30
N GLY A 139 -3.23 -1.30 -4.07
CA GLY A 139 -3.75 -0.88 -5.37
C GLY A 139 -2.82 -1.21 -6.55
N THR A 140 -1.59 -1.65 -6.30
CA THR A 140 -0.68 -2.11 -7.38
C THR A 140 -1.35 -3.23 -8.17
N PRO A 141 -1.47 -3.11 -9.50
CA PRO A 141 -2.11 -4.12 -10.32
C PRO A 141 -1.28 -5.41 -10.35
N VAL A 142 -1.97 -6.55 -10.37
CA VAL A 142 -1.34 -7.88 -10.41
C VAL A 142 -1.80 -8.60 -11.66
N TYR A 143 -0.83 -9.05 -12.45
CA TYR A 143 -1.04 -9.80 -13.67
C TYR A 143 -0.42 -11.18 -13.58
N ILE A 144 -0.92 -12.09 -14.42
CA ILE A 144 -0.35 -13.40 -14.69
C ILE A 144 0.12 -13.39 -16.15
N ILE A 145 1.38 -13.75 -16.35
CA ILE A 145 1.97 -14.01 -17.65
C ILE A 145 2.03 -15.53 -17.79
N LYS A 146 1.16 -16.12 -18.62
CA LYS A 146 1.24 -17.57 -18.90
C LYS A 146 2.36 -17.85 -19.88
N LYS A 147 2.85 -19.09 -19.87
CA LYS A 147 3.90 -19.59 -20.78
C LYS A 147 3.49 -19.39 -22.25
N GLY A 148 4.10 -18.41 -22.92
CA GLY A 148 3.88 -18.12 -24.35
C GLY A 148 2.61 -17.33 -24.69
N SER A 149 1.92 -16.71 -23.72
CA SER A 149 0.64 -16.02 -23.94
C SER A 149 0.66 -14.51 -23.65
N SER A 150 -0.50 -13.89 -23.84
CA SER A 150 -0.81 -12.53 -23.38
C SER A 150 -0.86 -12.42 -21.85
N GLN A 151 -0.53 -11.23 -21.35
CA GLN A 151 -0.68 -10.83 -19.96
C GLN A 151 -2.16 -10.66 -19.60
N SER A 152 -2.62 -11.23 -18.50
CA SER A 152 -4.00 -11.10 -18.01
C SER A 152 -4.03 -10.75 -16.52
N ARG A 153 -5.12 -10.14 -16.05
CA ARG A 153 -5.25 -9.72 -14.65
C ARG A 153 -5.48 -10.93 -13.73
N LEU A 154 -4.87 -10.96 -12.55
CA LEU A 154 -5.20 -11.95 -11.51
C LEU A 154 -6.70 -11.88 -11.20
N SER A 155 -7.38 -13.04 -11.17
CA SER A 155 -8.78 -13.13 -10.75
C SER A 155 -9.08 -14.46 -10.03
N SER A 156 -10.32 -14.70 -9.62
CA SER A 156 -10.76 -16.01 -9.13
C SER A 156 -10.75 -17.10 -10.20
N GLU A 157 -10.94 -16.71 -11.46
CA GLU A 157 -10.99 -17.57 -12.65
C GLU A 157 -9.61 -17.68 -13.31
N ASN A 158 -8.74 -16.70 -13.12
CA ASN A 158 -7.37 -16.67 -13.61
C ASN A 158 -6.39 -16.75 -12.44
N PHE A 159 -6.11 -17.99 -12.03
CA PHE A 159 -5.24 -18.33 -10.91
C PHE A 159 -3.82 -18.67 -11.39
N PRO A 160 -2.75 -18.33 -10.63
CA PRO A 160 -1.38 -18.66 -11.02
C PRO A 160 -1.14 -20.18 -10.96
N GLU A 161 -0.60 -20.73 -12.04
CA GLU A 161 -0.25 -22.13 -12.20
C GLU A 161 1.26 -22.30 -12.36
N GLU A 162 1.75 -23.54 -12.21
CA GLU A 162 3.18 -23.82 -12.38
C GLU A 162 3.68 -23.43 -13.78
N GLY A 163 4.78 -22.70 -13.84
CA GLY A 163 5.36 -22.16 -15.08
C GLY A 163 4.85 -20.78 -15.49
N ASP A 164 3.86 -20.22 -14.78
CA ASP A 164 3.43 -18.82 -14.96
C ASP A 164 4.38 -17.83 -14.27
N VAL A 165 4.17 -16.54 -14.50
CA VAL A 165 4.82 -15.47 -13.73
C VAL A 165 3.78 -14.48 -13.22
N LEU A 166 3.78 -14.24 -11.91
CA LEU A 166 3.07 -13.10 -11.34
C LEU A 166 3.90 -11.83 -11.60
N PHE A 167 3.24 -10.83 -12.17
CA PHE A 167 3.83 -9.56 -12.57
C PHE A 167 3.10 -8.39 -11.92
N MET A 168 3.85 -7.50 -11.27
CA MET A 168 3.33 -6.30 -10.60
C MET A 168 4.14 -5.08 -11.02
N PRO A 169 3.63 -4.23 -11.92
CA PRO A 169 4.28 -2.97 -12.26
C PRO A 169 4.03 -1.95 -11.15
N VAL A 170 5.11 -1.47 -10.54
CA VAL A 170 5.06 -0.38 -9.56
C VAL A 170 5.32 0.92 -10.30
N GLU A 171 4.29 1.74 -10.38
CA GLU A 171 4.28 2.98 -11.16
C GLU A 171 4.36 4.20 -10.25
N GLU A 172 4.92 5.27 -10.79
CA GLU A 172 4.93 6.57 -10.15
C GLU A 172 3.52 7.16 -10.18
N LYS A 173 3.08 7.63 -9.01
CA LYS A 173 1.77 8.26 -8.82
C LYS A 173 1.96 9.52 -7.98
N GLU A 174 1.15 10.54 -8.28
CA GLU A 174 1.13 11.76 -7.48
C GLU A 174 0.56 11.45 -6.09
N HIS A 175 1.38 11.67 -5.07
CA HIS A 175 1.01 11.49 -3.67
C HIS A 175 1.42 12.71 -2.85
N PRO A 176 0.80 12.93 -1.67
CA PRO A 176 1.29 13.91 -0.72
C PRO A 176 2.75 13.62 -0.35
N PHE A 177 3.54 14.64 -0.03
CA PHE A 177 4.88 14.48 0.55
C PHE A 177 4.78 13.92 1.97
N LEU A 178 3.79 14.39 2.73
CA LEU A 178 3.52 13.94 4.10
C LEU A 178 2.05 14.17 4.49
N ILE A 179 1.63 13.45 5.52
CA ILE A 179 0.35 13.63 6.21
C ILE A 179 0.61 14.03 7.65
N ASP A 180 0.05 15.15 8.08
CA ASP A 180 0.02 15.54 9.49
C ASP A 180 -1.35 15.24 10.09
N ILE A 181 -1.36 14.74 11.33
CA ILE A 181 -2.56 14.41 12.08
C ILE A 181 -2.50 15.06 13.45
N GLU A 182 -3.48 15.89 13.77
CA GLU A 182 -3.69 16.39 15.14
C GLU A 182 -4.35 15.29 15.98
N ASN A 183 -3.63 14.71 16.93
CA ASN A 183 -4.08 13.58 17.74
C ASN A 183 -5.01 14.02 18.88
N ARG A 184 -6.19 14.52 18.51
CA ARG A 184 -7.27 14.93 19.44
C ARG A 184 -8.63 14.79 18.75
N PRO A 185 -9.76 14.69 19.47
CA PRO A 185 -11.08 14.73 18.84
C PRO A 185 -11.26 16.00 17.99
N GLY A 186 -11.77 15.83 16.77
CA GLY A 186 -11.92 16.91 15.77
C GLY A 186 -10.61 17.42 15.17
N GLY A 187 -9.47 16.81 15.52
CA GLY A 187 -8.17 17.16 14.98
C GLY A 187 -8.10 16.97 13.47
N ARG A 188 -7.37 17.84 12.78
CA ARG A 188 -7.22 17.79 11.31
C ARG A 188 -6.28 16.66 10.90
N VAL A 189 -6.63 15.99 9.81
CA VAL A 189 -5.73 15.16 9.00
C VAL A 189 -5.42 15.95 7.73
N ILE A 190 -4.16 16.34 7.56
CA ILE A 190 -3.70 17.32 6.59
C ILE A 190 -2.74 16.65 5.62
N ALA A 191 -3.07 16.67 4.33
CA ALA A 191 -2.18 16.26 3.27
C ALA A 191 -1.41 17.44 2.70
N TRP A 192 -0.09 17.31 2.65
CA TRP A 192 0.81 18.29 2.06
C TRP A 192 1.29 17.78 0.71
N ASN A 193 0.95 18.47 -0.37
CA ASN A 193 1.27 18.06 -1.74
C ASN A 193 1.84 19.26 -2.52
N SER A 194 2.29 19.03 -3.75
CA SER A 194 2.83 20.07 -4.63
C SER A 194 1.83 21.18 -4.96
N ARG A 195 0.52 20.89 -4.89
CA ARG A 195 -0.58 21.83 -5.12
C ARG A 195 -1.01 22.58 -3.85
N GLY A 196 -0.42 22.29 -2.70
CA GLY A 196 -0.67 22.94 -1.42
C GLY A 196 -1.16 22.02 -0.31
N VAL A 197 -1.90 22.59 0.63
CA VAL A 197 -2.27 21.96 1.91
C VAL A 197 -3.77 21.71 1.96
N ASN A 198 -4.18 20.45 2.13
CA ASN A 198 -5.59 20.05 2.14
C ASN A 198 -5.95 19.28 3.40
N VAL A 199 -7.06 19.65 4.06
CA VAL A 199 -7.64 18.82 5.13
C VAL A 199 -8.44 17.69 4.47
N ILE A 200 -8.00 16.44 4.65
CA ILE A 200 -8.58 15.27 3.99
C ILE A 200 -9.47 14.44 4.92
N ALA A 201 -9.33 14.61 6.24
CA ALA A 201 -10.15 13.94 7.25
C ALA A 201 -10.05 14.66 8.60
N ARG A 202 -10.84 14.16 9.56
CA ARG A 202 -10.82 14.55 10.97
C ARG A 202 -10.61 13.33 11.84
N VAL A 203 -9.92 13.51 12.96
CA VAL A 203 -9.80 12.52 14.01
C VAL A 203 -11.13 12.45 14.77
N ILE A 204 -11.79 11.31 14.67
CA ILE A 204 -12.99 10.98 15.43
C ILE A 204 -12.60 10.50 16.83
N ARG A 205 -11.59 9.63 16.87
CA ARG A 205 -11.04 9.09 18.12
C ARG A 205 -9.51 9.14 18.06
N PRO A 206 -8.84 9.83 18.99
CA PRO A 206 -7.38 9.87 19.05
C PRO A 206 -6.80 8.54 19.54
N VAL A 207 -5.50 8.35 19.33
CA VAL A 207 -4.73 7.25 19.93
C VAL A 207 -4.07 7.73 21.22
N TYR A 208 -4.10 6.90 22.27
CA TYR A 208 -3.43 7.20 23.54
C TYR A 208 -2.52 6.07 24.02
N GLY A 209 -2.67 4.88 23.47
CA GLY A 209 -1.93 3.70 23.91
C GLY A 209 -1.31 2.92 22.75
N VAL A 210 -0.63 1.85 23.14
CA VAL A 210 0.04 0.90 22.29
C VAL A 210 -0.54 -0.48 22.57
N GLY A 211 -0.71 -1.29 21.54
CA GLY A 211 -1.24 -2.64 21.60
C GLY A 211 -0.30 -3.69 21.01
N ARG A 212 -0.72 -4.96 21.12
CA ARG A 212 0.05 -6.12 20.66
C ARG A 212 -0.31 -6.51 19.22
N PHE A 213 0.22 -5.78 18.24
CA PHE A 213 0.01 -6.07 16.82
C PHE A 213 1.14 -6.94 16.28
N GLY A 214 0.92 -8.26 16.20
CA GLY A 214 2.01 -9.25 15.99
C GLY A 214 2.95 -9.03 14.80
N GLY A 215 2.52 -8.36 13.74
CA GLY A 215 3.40 -8.03 12.60
C GLY A 215 4.46 -6.97 12.92
N THR A 216 4.33 -6.23 14.03
CA THR A 216 5.35 -5.27 14.50
C THR A 216 6.66 -5.94 14.91
N LEU A 217 6.65 -7.26 15.17
CA LEU A 217 7.85 -8.06 15.46
C LEU A 217 8.98 -7.88 14.42
N PHE A 218 8.62 -7.59 13.17
CA PHE A 218 9.55 -7.50 12.04
C PHE A 218 9.82 -6.05 11.59
N GLN A 219 9.40 -5.06 12.39
CA GLN A 219 9.51 -3.64 12.05
C GLN A 219 10.03 -2.82 13.23
N THR A 220 10.97 -1.92 12.97
CA THR A 220 11.48 -0.99 13.98
C THR A 220 10.47 0.11 14.27
N ASP A 221 10.61 0.76 15.43
CA ASP A 221 9.78 1.88 15.85
C ASP A 221 9.78 3.03 14.83
N SER A 222 8.75 3.87 14.89
CA SER A 222 8.64 5.06 14.03
C SER A 222 8.55 4.71 12.54
N ARG A 223 7.97 3.54 12.20
CA ARG A 223 7.78 3.07 10.83
C ARG A 223 6.40 2.47 10.63
N ILE A 224 5.91 2.59 9.40
CA ILE A 224 4.74 1.83 8.95
C ILE A 224 5.14 0.36 8.81
N ARG A 225 4.40 -0.53 9.45
CA ARG A 225 4.61 -1.99 9.33
C ARG A 225 3.63 -2.63 8.36
N ALA A 226 2.45 -2.04 8.19
CA ALA A 226 1.47 -2.48 7.19
C ALA A 226 0.60 -1.32 6.73
N ASN A 227 0.23 -1.36 5.45
CA ASN A 227 -0.91 -0.64 4.90
C ASN A 227 -1.86 -1.66 4.26
N HIS A 228 -3.15 -1.50 4.52
CA HIS A 228 -4.18 -2.15 3.74
C HIS A 228 -5.39 -1.21 3.62
N THR A 229 -6.38 -1.65 2.85
CA THR A 229 -7.63 -0.93 2.49
C THR A 229 -8.50 -0.45 3.66
N GLY A 230 -8.08 -0.62 4.90
CA GLY A 230 -8.79 -0.12 6.08
C GLY A 230 -7.92 0.09 7.31
N VAL A 231 -6.59 -0.07 7.23
CA VAL A 231 -5.68 0.16 8.38
C VAL A 231 -4.32 0.62 7.87
N ILE A 232 -3.75 1.59 8.56
CA ILE A 232 -2.30 1.83 8.60
C ILE A 232 -1.83 1.36 9.98
N ASP A 233 -0.88 0.45 10.03
CA ASP A 233 -0.31 -0.11 11.26
C ASP A 233 1.11 0.40 11.44
N ILE A 234 1.39 0.95 12.62
CA ILE A 234 2.62 1.69 12.92
C ILE A 234 3.30 1.03 14.11
N SER A 235 4.59 0.71 13.96
CA SER A 235 5.40 0.13 15.03
C SER A 235 5.90 1.21 16.01
N THR A 236 5.84 0.89 17.29
CA THR A 236 6.47 1.66 18.39
C THR A 236 7.56 0.86 19.08
N SER A 237 7.76 -0.41 18.74
CA SER A 237 8.73 -1.28 19.39
C SER A 237 9.99 -1.49 18.54
N PRO A 238 11.12 -1.85 19.16
CA PRO A 238 12.26 -2.39 18.42
C PRO A 238 11.91 -3.65 17.62
N VAL A 239 12.73 -3.99 16.63
CA VAL A 239 12.65 -5.28 15.93
C VAL A 239 12.85 -6.41 16.94
N GLY A 240 12.05 -7.48 16.83
CA GLY A 240 12.03 -8.61 17.77
C GLY A 240 11.07 -8.41 18.94
N GLU A 241 10.46 -7.23 19.07
CA GLU A 241 9.44 -6.94 20.06
C GLU A 241 8.11 -6.55 19.40
N ILE A 242 7.00 -6.69 20.14
CA ILE A 242 5.65 -6.41 19.62
C ILE A 242 5.13 -5.16 20.30
N GLY A 243 4.85 -4.11 19.55
CA GLY A 243 4.24 -2.87 20.03
C GLY A 243 3.88 -1.96 18.87
N GLY A 244 2.63 -1.50 18.82
CA GLY A 244 2.23 -0.50 17.84
C GLY A 244 0.84 0.06 18.08
N PHE A 245 0.40 0.90 17.16
CA PHE A 245 -0.97 1.39 17.08
C PHE A 245 -1.45 1.39 15.62
N GLN A 246 -2.75 1.56 15.44
CA GLN A 246 -3.37 1.53 14.12
C GLN A 246 -4.21 2.78 13.87
N ILE A 247 -4.23 3.24 12.62
CA ILE A 247 -5.10 4.30 12.12
C ILE A 247 -6.15 3.64 11.23
N LEU A 248 -7.44 3.85 11.51
CA LEU A 248 -8.54 3.27 10.74
C LEU A 248 -9.49 4.34 10.20
N PRO A 249 -10.12 4.09 9.04
CA PRO A 249 -11.25 4.87 8.60
C PRO A 249 -12.49 4.52 9.44
N LEU A 250 -13.33 5.53 9.70
CA LEU A 250 -14.54 5.42 10.52
C LEU A 250 -15.45 4.27 10.08
N PHE A 251 -15.59 4.06 8.77
CA PHE A 251 -16.40 2.96 8.22
C PHE A 251 -15.88 1.58 8.64
N HIS A 252 -14.56 1.36 8.64
CA HIS A 252 -13.97 0.10 9.12
C HIS A 252 -14.10 -0.02 10.64
N ALA A 253 -13.94 1.08 11.39
CA ALA A 253 -14.12 1.06 12.83
C ALA A 253 -15.56 0.66 13.25
N GLY A 254 -16.57 0.88 12.40
CA GLY A 254 -17.95 0.44 12.63
C GLY A 254 -18.23 -1.05 12.37
N SER A 255 -17.24 -1.80 11.91
CA SER A 255 -17.38 -3.25 11.65
C SER A 255 -17.38 -4.06 12.95
N LYS A 256 -17.98 -5.27 12.93
CA LYS A 256 -18.16 -6.09 14.14
C LYS A 256 -16.83 -6.51 14.76
N GLU A 257 -15.85 -6.86 13.94
CA GLU A 257 -14.50 -7.24 14.34
C GLU A 257 -13.72 -6.08 14.97
N MET A 258 -14.04 -4.84 14.58
CA MET A 258 -13.40 -3.64 15.11
C MET A 258 -14.11 -3.04 16.31
N ALA A 259 -15.06 -3.76 16.95
CA ALA A 259 -15.74 -3.27 18.15
C ALA A 259 -14.78 -2.81 19.25
N SER A 260 -13.63 -3.50 19.40
CA SER A 260 -12.59 -3.13 20.37
C SER A 260 -11.89 -1.80 20.08
N ALA A 261 -11.93 -1.30 18.83
CA ALA A 261 -11.34 0.00 18.46
C ALA A 261 -12.03 1.18 19.15
N TRP A 262 -13.28 1.01 19.57
CA TRP A 262 -14.02 2.05 20.28
C TRP A 262 -13.73 2.07 21.79
N THR A 263 -13.32 0.93 22.36
CA THR A 263 -13.14 0.79 23.81
C THR A 263 -11.67 0.81 24.24
N LEU A 264 -10.73 0.38 23.40
CA LEU A 264 -9.30 0.40 23.71
C LEU A 264 -8.59 1.60 23.06
N THR A 265 -7.35 1.85 23.46
CA THR A 265 -6.64 3.12 23.26
C THR A 265 -5.62 3.13 22.12
N GLN A 266 -5.31 1.96 21.55
CA GLN A 266 -4.31 1.72 20.50
C GLN A 266 -4.82 1.92 19.07
N TRP A 267 -6.00 2.52 18.93
CA TRP A 267 -6.63 2.81 17.64
C TRP A 267 -7.00 4.28 17.53
N MET A 268 -6.47 4.91 16.49
CA MET A 268 -6.95 6.19 15.98
C MET A 268 -8.04 5.93 14.93
N ILE A 269 -9.18 6.61 15.05
CA ILE A 269 -10.27 6.56 14.08
C ILE A 269 -10.37 7.91 13.38
N ILE A 270 -10.35 7.89 12.05
CA ILE A 270 -10.48 9.10 11.21
C ILE A 270 -11.67 9.01 10.27
N GLY A 271 -12.30 10.13 9.96
CA GLY A 271 -13.43 10.20 9.02
C GLY A 271 -13.44 11.53 8.27
N THR A 272 -14.02 11.54 7.07
CA THR A 272 -14.19 12.78 6.29
C THR A 272 -15.37 13.60 6.83
N GLU A 273 -15.30 14.91 6.69
CA GLU A 273 -16.42 15.80 7.08
C GLU A 273 -17.66 15.63 6.18
N ASN A 274 -17.46 15.31 4.90
CA ASN A 274 -18.53 15.16 3.91
C ASN A 274 -19.16 13.75 3.83
N GLY A 275 -18.82 12.86 4.78
CA GLY A 275 -19.33 11.48 4.81
C GLY A 275 -18.76 10.54 3.74
N HIS A 276 -17.79 10.97 2.93
CA HIS A 276 -17.07 10.09 2.01
C HIS A 276 -16.32 8.99 2.76
N ARG A 277 -16.26 7.80 2.15
CA ARG A 277 -15.58 6.66 2.77
C ARG A 277 -14.09 6.68 2.43
N LEU A 278 -13.27 6.61 3.47
CA LEU A 278 -11.80 6.51 3.33
C LEU A 278 -11.30 5.09 3.05
N ILE A 279 -12.14 4.05 3.28
CA ILE A 279 -11.76 2.66 2.99
C ILE A 279 -11.36 2.48 1.52
N GLY A 280 -10.21 1.86 1.29
CA GLY A 280 -9.69 1.59 -0.05
C GLY A 280 -9.40 2.82 -0.90
N SER A 281 -9.26 4.01 -0.29
CA SER A 281 -9.03 5.24 -1.04
C SER A 281 -7.68 5.89 -0.76
N THR A 282 -7.14 6.52 -1.81
CA THR A 282 -5.96 7.37 -1.73
C THR A 282 -6.26 8.63 -0.90
N PRO A 283 -5.30 9.15 -0.12
CA PRO A 283 -3.92 8.68 -0.03
C PRO A 283 -3.70 7.62 1.08
N LEU A 284 -4.58 7.51 2.07
CA LEU A 284 -4.29 6.77 3.30
C LEU A 284 -4.46 5.24 3.21
N PHE A 285 -5.48 4.76 2.51
CA PHE A 285 -5.87 3.34 2.51
C PHE A 285 -5.84 2.73 1.09
N SER A 286 -5.16 3.38 0.17
CA SER A 286 -4.79 2.84 -1.15
C SER A 286 -3.66 3.69 -1.70
N ASP A 287 -2.77 3.05 -2.47
CA ASP A 287 -1.62 3.65 -3.12
C ASP A 287 -0.59 4.28 -2.17
N GLY A 288 0.57 4.63 -2.71
CA GLY A 288 1.62 5.40 -2.04
C GLY A 288 2.32 4.67 -0.89
N LEU A 289 1.66 4.51 0.25
CA LEU A 289 2.27 3.99 1.48
C LEU A 289 2.71 2.53 1.33
N VAL A 290 3.91 2.27 1.84
CA VAL A 290 4.53 0.93 1.90
C VAL A 290 5.06 0.65 3.30
N PRO A 291 5.25 -0.62 3.69
CA PRO A 291 6.02 -0.91 4.89
C PRO A 291 7.42 -0.30 4.79
N GLY A 292 7.94 0.23 5.90
CA GLY A 292 9.31 0.72 5.95
C GLY A 292 10.31 -0.42 5.75
N GLY A 293 11.19 -0.33 4.74
CA GLY A 293 12.31 -1.27 4.63
C GLY A 293 13.21 -1.21 5.87
N GLN A 294 13.72 -2.37 6.30
CA GLN A 294 14.73 -2.43 7.35
C GLN A 294 16.03 -1.74 6.93
N LEU A 295 16.92 -1.45 7.89
CA LEU A 295 18.19 -0.77 7.59
C LEU A 295 19.09 -1.55 6.61
N SER A 296 18.94 -2.87 6.56
CA SER A 296 19.62 -3.78 5.64
C SER A 296 19.09 -3.75 4.20
N ASP A 297 17.92 -3.14 3.94
CA ASP A 297 17.34 -3.10 2.61
C ASP A 297 18.02 -2.05 1.74
N HIS A 298 18.78 -2.47 0.73
CA HIS A 298 19.37 -1.57 -0.25
C HIS A 298 18.59 -1.64 -1.56
N LEU A 299 18.20 -0.46 -2.05
CA LEU A 299 17.58 -0.31 -3.36
C LEU A 299 18.66 0.11 -4.36
N TRP A 300 18.26 0.65 -5.51
CA TRP A 300 19.18 0.91 -6.62
C TRP A 300 20.05 2.15 -6.39
N ASP A 301 19.62 3.08 -5.55
CA ASP A 301 20.40 4.25 -5.18
C ASP A 301 20.08 4.69 -3.73
N ILE A 302 20.74 5.77 -3.31
CA ILE A 302 20.57 6.33 -1.96
C ILE A 302 19.16 6.90 -1.74
N TRP A 303 18.57 7.53 -2.76
CA TRP A 303 17.28 8.21 -2.65
C TRP A 303 16.11 7.24 -2.56
N SER A 304 16.11 6.19 -3.37
CA SER A 304 15.19 5.06 -3.28
C SER A 304 15.36 4.31 -1.97
N THR A 305 16.60 4.06 -1.53
CA THR A 305 16.89 3.37 -0.27
C THR A 305 16.33 4.11 0.94
N TYR A 306 16.54 5.42 1.04
CA TYR A 306 15.98 6.21 2.16
C TYR A 306 14.51 6.56 1.95
N GLY A 307 14.13 6.94 0.74
CA GLY A 307 12.81 7.40 0.38
C GLY A 307 11.75 6.33 0.53
N ARG A 308 12.06 5.05 0.25
CA ARG A 308 11.12 3.93 0.46
C ARG A 308 11.13 3.36 1.88
N ARG A 309 11.61 4.13 2.87
CA ARG A 309 11.53 3.82 4.30
C ARG A 309 10.66 4.86 5.03
N PRO A 310 9.33 4.89 4.79
CA PRO A 310 8.45 5.93 5.32
C PRO A 310 8.58 6.07 6.84
N LEU A 311 8.97 7.27 7.25
CA LEU A 311 9.18 7.67 8.63
C LEU A 311 7.87 8.15 9.26
N VAL A 312 7.65 7.75 10.51
CA VAL A 312 6.57 8.28 11.34
C VAL A 312 7.17 9.11 12.47
N LEU A 313 6.78 10.38 12.58
CA LEU A 313 7.19 11.26 13.67
C LEU A 313 6.00 11.67 14.52
N CYS A 314 6.27 12.21 15.70
CA CYS A 314 5.27 12.82 16.55
C CYS A 314 5.73 14.13 17.19
N ARG A 315 4.77 14.87 17.75
CA ARG A 315 5.02 15.92 18.73
C ARG A 315 4.44 15.51 20.08
N ILE A 316 5.24 15.66 21.12
CA ILE A 316 4.83 15.45 22.50
C ILE A 316 4.56 16.83 23.10
N ASP A 317 3.38 17.02 23.70
CA ASP A 317 2.97 18.28 24.33
C ASP A 317 3.15 19.53 23.43
N GLY A 318 2.92 19.37 22.12
CA GLY A 318 3.07 20.43 21.12
C GLY A 318 4.50 20.81 20.75
N GLY A 319 5.51 20.11 21.28
CA GLY A 319 6.94 20.37 21.06
C GLY A 319 7.45 20.08 19.64
N SER A 320 8.77 19.89 19.51
CA SER A 320 9.42 19.59 18.23
C SER A 320 9.01 18.22 17.68
N TRP A 321 9.14 18.05 16.36
CA TRP A 321 9.01 16.74 15.72
C TRP A 321 10.14 15.81 16.18
N GLN A 322 9.78 14.63 16.64
CA GLN A 322 10.71 13.60 17.12
C GLN A 322 10.17 12.21 16.77
N ALA A 323 11.01 11.18 16.94
CA ALA A 323 10.58 9.79 16.81
C ALA A 323 9.44 9.47 17.80
N LEU A 324 8.63 8.46 17.48
CA LEU A 324 7.59 7.98 18.40
C LEU A 324 8.24 7.46 19.70
N PRO A 325 7.58 7.61 20.86
CA PRO A 325 8.00 6.95 22.08
C PRO A 325 8.17 5.44 21.85
N LYS A 326 9.36 4.92 22.14
CA LYS A 326 9.61 3.48 22.05
C LYS A 326 8.84 2.76 23.14
N HIS A 327 7.97 1.84 22.74
CA HIS A 327 7.16 1.07 23.68
C HIS A 327 6.78 -0.30 23.09
N SER A 328 6.92 -1.33 23.92
CA SER A 328 6.58 -2.72 23.60
C SER A 328 5.46 -3.23 24.51
N GLY A 329 4.73 -4.23 24.05
CA GLY A 329 3.58 -4.80 24.74
C GLY A 329 2.32 -3.96 24.61
N LYS A 330 1.47 -4.02 25.63
CA LYS A 330 0.27 -3.19 25.72
C LYS A 330 0.45 -2.18 26.85
N ASP A 331 0.22 -0.92 26.56
CA ASP A 331 0.07 0.15 27.55
C ASP A 331 -0.94 1.17 27.02
N ASP A 332 -2.01 1.39 27.79
CA ASP A 332 -3.13 2.25 27.39
C ASP A 332 -2.81 3.77 27.47
N LYS A 333 -1.62 4.14 27.96
CA LYS A 333 -1.18 5.54 28.15
C LYS A 333 0.15 5.88 27.48
N ALA A 334 0.80 4.93 26.81
CA ALA A 334 2.13 5.12 26.22
C ALA A 334 2.24 6.32 25.24
N LEU A 335 1.12 6.74 24.63
CA LEU A 335 1.05 7.85 23.69
C LEU A 335 0.13 9.00 24.18
N PHE A 336 -0.19 9.06 25.47
CA PHE A 336 -1.17 10.03 26.01
C PHE A 336 -0.77 11.50 25.75
N ASN A 337 0.52 11.81 25.80
CA ASN A 337 1.04 13.16 25.55
C ASN A 337 1.36 13.42 24.06
N VAL A 338 1.13 12.45 23.17
CA VAL A 338 1.34 12.64 21.73
C VAL A 338 0.21 13.52 21.19
N THR A 339 0.57 14.73 20.76
CA THR A 339 -0.38 15.74 20.26
C THR A 339 -0.51 15.74 18.74
N HIS A 340 0.54 15.32 18.03
CA HIS A 340 0.56 15.27 16.56
C HIS A 340 1.31 14.05 16.07
N ILE A 341 0.91 13.52 14.92
CA ILE A 341 1.57 12.43 14.21
C ILE A 341 1.84 12.90 12.78
N ARG A 342 3.01 12.56 12.23
CA ARG A 342 3.40 12.83 10.85
C ARG A 342 3.78 11.55 10.15
N LEU A 343 3.19 11.29 8.99
CA LEU A 343 3.53 10.18 8.11
C LEU A 343 4.23 10.74 6.87
N TYR A 344 5.48 10.36 6.63
CA TYR A 344 6.15 10.67 5.37
C TYR A 344 5.76 9.67 4.29
N TYR A 345 5.45 10.16 3.10
CA TYR A 345 5.22 9.28 1.95
C TYR A 345 6.54 8.81 1.38
N PRO A 346 6.56 7.58 0.83
CA PRO A 346 7.74 7.11 0.17
C PRO A 346 7.98 7.88 -1.13
N PHE A 347 9.26 8.11 -1.42
CA PHE A 347 9.73 8.69 -2.67
C PHE A 347 10.91 7.87 -3.21
N THR A 348 11.26 8.11 -4.46
CA THR A 348 12.38 7.42 -5.11
C THR A 348 13.31 8.35 -5.86
N ALA A 349 12.83 9.54 -6.24
CA ALA A 349 13.64 10.57 -6.86
C ALA A 349 14.30 11.48 -5.80
N GLU A 350 15.42 12.08 -6.19
CA GLU A 350 16.07 13.15 -5.44
C GLU A 350 15.11 14.34 -5.23
N PRO A 351 14.93 14.85 -4.00
CA PRO A 351 14.14 16.05 -3.76
C PRO A 351 14.81 17.29 -4.38
N ASN A 352 14.11 17.98 -5.31
CA ASN A 352 14.48 19.20 -6.04
C ASN A 352 15.42 19.04 -7.25
N ARG A 353 14.88 18.51 -8.36
CA ARG A 353 15.30 18.96 -9.70
C ARG A 353 14.30 19.95 -10.27
#